data_AF-A0A2A5M559-F1
#
_entry.id   AF-A0A2A5M559-F1
#
_cell.length_a   1.000
_cell.length_b   1.000
_cell.length_c   1.000
_cell.angle_alpha   90.00
_cell.angle_beta   90.00
_cell.angle_gamma   90.00
#
_symmetry.space_group_name_H-M   'P 1'
#
loop_
_entity.id
_entity.type
_entity.pdbx_description
1 polymer ?
#
loop_
_entity_poly.entity_id
_entity_poly.type
_entity_poly.pdbx_seq_one_letter_code
_entity_poly.pdbx_strand_id
1 'polypeptide(L)'
;MEELTKEQAIADIAEKLNIQKDKILYIEHSDLFQINDCVIPVIADNIKVFQEYNLYFYRCTIPNLILEITTKSLEFKMCCFESSFIIRNNFDGYISIQDSIFEKDFGIF
;
A
#
# COMPACT_ATOMS: atom_id res chain seq x y z
N MET A 1 -12.62 -16.42 1.03
CA MET A 1 -12.67 -15.48 2.16
C MET A 1 -14.14 -15.09 2.37
N GLU A 2 -14.69 -15.27 3.57
CA GLU A 2 -16.11 -14.97 3.89
C GLU A 2 -16.36 -13.45 3.85
N GLU A 3 -17.57 -12.98 3.51
CA GLU A 3 -17.89 -11.52 3.43
C GLU A 3 -17.53 -10.76 4.71
N LEU A 4 -17.86 -11.33 5.87
CA LEU A 4 -17.52 -10.78 7.19
C LEU A 4 -16.02 -10.57 7.40
N THR A 5 -15.19 -11.42 6.81
CA THR A 5 -13.72 -11.31 6.92
C THR A 5 -13.15 -10.21 6.02
N LYS A 6 -13.81 -9.91 4.89
CA LYS A 6 -13.42 -8.81 3.98
C LYS A 6 -13.72 -7.45 4.59
N GLU A 7 -14.90 -7.29 5.19
CA GLU A 7 -15.29 -6.03 5.85
C GLU A 7 -14.40 -5.71 7.05
N GLN A 8 -13.99 -6.75 7.80
CA GLN A 8 -13.00 -6.62 8.88
C GLN A 8 -11.63 -6.18 8.34
N ALA A 9 -11.16 -6.79 7.25
CA ALA A 9 -9.91 -6.40 6.61
C ALA A 9 -9.96 -4.95 6.09
N ILE A 10 -11.06 -4.53 5.44
CA ILE A 10 -11.26 -3.15 5.00
C ILE A 10 -11.21 -2.19 6.19
N ALA A 11 -11.84 -2.54 7.31
CA ALA A 11 -11.82 -1.71 8.51
C ALA A 11 -10.41 -1.58 9.09
N ASP A 12 -9.67 -2.69 9.19
CA ASP A 12 -8.30 -2.73 9.69
C ASP A 12 -7.32 -1.95 8.79
N ILE A 13 -7.41 -2.12 7.46
CA ILE A 13 -6.61 -1.36 6.50
C ILE A 13 -6.90 0.15 6.61
N ALA A 14 -8.19 0.53 6.65
CA ALA A 14 -8.59 1.91 6.78
C ALA A 14 -8.05 2.57 8.05
N GLU A 15 -8.11 1.87 9.18
CA GLU A 15 -7.58 2.34 10.46
C GLU A 15 -6.04 2.48 10.41
N LYS A 16 -5.33 1.42 9.99
CA LYS A 16 -3.86 1.39 9.96
C LYS A 16 -3.25 2.40 8.98
N LEU A 17 -3.91 2.64 7.86
CA LEU A 17 -3.49 3.64 6.87
C LEU A 17 -4.09 5.03 7.13
N ASN A 18 -4.97 5.17 8.12
CA ASN A 18 -5.72 6.39 8.45
C ASN A 18 -6.42 6.99 7.21
N ILE A 19 -7.19 6.16 6.51
CA ILE A 19 -8.00 6.53 5.33
C ILE A 19 -9.47 6.15 5.53
N GLN A 20 -10.36 6.68 4.70
CA GLN A 20 -11.78 6.34 4.76
C GLN A 20 -12.05 4.97 4.12
N LYS A 21 -12.97 4.19 4.70
CA LYS A 21 -13.27 2.82 4.25
C LYS A 21 -13.80 2.75 2.81
N ASP A 22 -14.54 3.77 2.38
CA ASP A 22 -15.10 3.89 1.02
C ASP A 22 -14.01 4.06 -0.06
N LYS A 23 -12.77 4.35 0.33
CA LYS A 23 -11.60 4.38 -0.55
C LYS A 23 -11.05 2.98 -0.85
N ILE A 24 -11.52 1.95 -0.17
CA ILE A 24 -11.00 0.59 -0.25
C ILE A 24 -12.03 -0.32 -0.89
N LEU A 25 -11.63 -1.02 -1.95
CA LEU A 25 -12.42 -2.02 -2.65
C LEU A 25 -11.69 -3.35 -2.63
N TYR A 26 -12.37 -4.42 -2.22
CA TYR A 26 -11.83 -5.76 -2.36
C TYR A 26 -12.12 -6.32 -3.76
N ILE A 27 -11.10 -6.83 -4.43
CA ILE A 27 -11.19 -7.42 -5.76
C ILE A 27 -11.05 -8.94 -5.63
N GLU A 28 -12.17 -9.66 -5.77
CA GLU A 28 -12.23 -11.09 -5.42
C GLU A 28 -11.35 -11.99 -6.27
N HIS A 29 -11.26 -11.72 -7.57
CA HIS A 29 -10.57 -12.60 -8.52
C HIS A 29 -9.04 -12.55 -8.39
N SER A 30 -8.51 -11.50 -7.77
CA SER A 30 -7.08 -11.29 -7.55
C SER A 30 -6.70 -11.24 -6.07
N ASP A 31 -7.66 -11.48 -5.16
CA ASP A 31 -7.49 -11.44 -3.71
C ASP A 31 -6.70 -10.21 -3.23
N LEU A 32 -7.08 -9.02 -3.71
CA LEU A 32 -6.39 -7.76 -3.40
C LEU A 32 -7.35 -6.68 -2.89
N PHE A 33 -6.81 -5.78 -2.08
CA PHE A 33 -7.49 -4.59 -1.62
C PHE A 33 -6.97 -3.38 -2.39
N GLN A 34 -7.83 -2.86 -3.25
CA GLN A 34 -7.58 -1.68 -4.06
C GLN A 34 -7.94 -0.41 -3.26
N ILE A 35 -6.98 0.50 -3.15
CA ILE A 35 -7.09 1.77 -2.44
C ILE A 35 -7.04 2.89 -3.49
N ASN A 36 -8.09 3.70 -3.57
CA ASN A 36 -8.28 4.67 -4.66
C ASN A 36 -8.25 6.11 -4.16
N ASP A 37 -7.63 7.01 -4.94
CA ASP A 37 -7.81 8.47 -4.86
C ASP A 37 -7.77 9.01 -3.41
N CYS A 38 -6.68 8.68 -2.70
CA CYS A 38 -6.44 9.11 -1.33
C CYS A 38 -5.00 9.59 -1.10
N VAL A 39 -4.84 10.50 -0.13
CA VAL A 39 -3.54 10.81 0.46
C VAL A 39 -3.37 9.87 1.64
N ILE A 40 -2.27 9.14 1.72
CA ILE A 40 -1.95 8.31 2.88
C ILE A 40 -1.22 9.22 3.88
N PRO A 41 -1.87 9.69 4.95
CA PRO A 41 -1.31 10.75 5.80
C PRO A 41 -0.17 10.25 6.70
N VAL A 42 0.02 8.93 6.78
CA VAL A 42 1.00 8.30 7.67
C VAL A 42 2.30 8.06 6.92
N ILE A 43 3.42 8.40 7.55
CA ILE A 43 4.73 7.93 7.12
C ILE A 43 4.72 6.42 7.31
N ALA A 44 4.77 5.69 6.21
CA ALA A 44 4.75 4.24 6.23
C ALA A 44 6.11 3.70 6.66
N ASP A 45 6.37 3.81 7.96
CA ASP A 45 7.40 3.08 8.67
C ASP A 45 6.71 1.98 9.48
N ASN A 46 7.12 0.73 9.27
CA ASN A 46 6.72 -0.43 10.05
C ASN A 46 5.18 -0.68 10.18
N ILE A 47 4.40 -0.34 9.14
CA ILE A 47 2.96 -0.65 9.14
C ILE A 47 2.77 -2.11 8.71
N LYS A 48 2.35 -2.97 9.65
CA LYS A 48 2.06 -4.41 9.40
C LYS A 48 1.03 -4.66 8.30
N VAL A 49 0.23 -3.65 7.93
CA VAL A 49 -0.74 -3.74 6.84
C VAL A 49 -0.11 -4.21 5.52
N PHE A 50 1.15 -3.85 5.26
CA PHE A 50 1.89 -4.24 4.06
C PHE A 50 2.38 -5.71 4.09
N GLN A 51 2.40 -6.34 5.26
CA GLN A 51 2.69 -7.77 5.45
C GLN A 51 1.44 -8.64 5.34
N GLU A 52 0.32 -8.13 5.83
CA GLU A 52 -0.90 -8.93 6.06
C GLU A 52 -1.76 -9.06 4.80
N TYR A 53 -1.78 -8.01 3.97
CA TYR A 53 -2.71 -7.88 2.85
C TYR A 53 -1.99 -7.68 1.51
N ASN A 54 -2.64 -8.14 0.42
CA ASN A 54 -2.28 -7.76 -0.94
C ASN A 54 -2.90 -6.39 -1.22
N LEU A 55 -2.08 -5.36 -1.43
CA LEU A 55 -2.54 -3.98 -1.58
C LEU A 55 -2.24 -3.46 -2.98
N TYR A 56 -3.20 -2.76 -3.56
CA TYR A 56 -3.05 -2.06 -4.83
C TYR A 56 -3.46 -0.60 -4.64
N PHE A 57 -2.53 0.32 -4.80
CA PHE A 57 -2.75 1.75 -4.67
C PHE A 57 -2.94 2.36 -6.05
N TYR A 58 -4.06 3.05 -6.26
CA TYR A 58 -4.39 3.72 -7.51
C TYR A 58 -4.65 5.21 -7.30
N ARG A 59 -3.85 6.05 -7.97
CA ARG A 59 -3.95 7.52 -7.87
C ARG A 59 -3.82 8.05 -6.44
N CYS A 60 -3.00 7.37 -5.63
CA CYS A 60 -2.73 7.79 -4.27
C CYS A 60 -1.50 8.69 -4.18
N THR A 61 -1.52 9.61 -3.23
CA THR A 61 -0.34 10.38 -2.82
C THR A 61 0.24 9.75 -1.55
N ILE A 62 1.54 9.44 -1.59
CA ILE A 62 2.26 8.72 -0.56
C ILE A 62 3.44 9.59 -0.09
N PRO A 63 3.39 10.14 1.12
CA PRO A 63 4.36 11.15 1.56
C PRO A 63 5.75 10.55 1.82
N ASN A 64 5.87 9.35 2.39
CA ASN A 64 7.14 8.65 2.59
C ASN A 64 6.86 7.16 2.82
N LEU A 65 7.59 6.28 2.13
CA LEU A 65 7.41 4.82 2.25
C LEU A 65 8.76 4.14 2.40
N ILE A 66 9.01 3.58 3.58
CA ILE A 66 10.22 2.82 3.90
C ILE A 66 9.81 1.39 4.22
N LEU A 67 10.13 0.48 3.30
CA LEU A 67 9.88 -0.94 3.43
C LEU A 67 11.11 -1.61 4.03
N GLU A 68 11.09 -1.86 5.34
CA GLU A 68 12.14 -2.58 6.09
C GLU A 68 11.76 -4.04 6.41
N ILE A 69 10.66 -4.52 5.83
CA ILE A 69 10.01 -5.78 6.16
C ILE A 69 9.66 -6.57 4.90
N THR A 70 9.55 -7.91 5.02
CA THR A 70 8.86 -8.76 4.04
C THR A 70 7.46 -8.20 3.79
N THR A 71 7.02 -8.17 2.54
CA THR A 71 5.66 -7.72 2.17
C THR A 71 4.96 -8.85 1.41
N LYS A 72 3.63 -8.85 1.38
CA LYS A 72 2.90 -9.80 0.51
C LYS A 72 3.00 -9.37 -0.97
N SER A 73 2.05 -8.54 -1.39
CA SER A 73 1.99 -7.96 -2.73
C SER A 73 1.64 -6.49 -2.58
N LEU A 74 2.49 -5.61 -3.09
CA LEU A 74 2.28 -4.17 -3.12
C LEU A 74 2.35 -3.67 -4.55
N GLU A 75 1.24 -3.14 -5.02
CA GLU A 75 1.14 -2.59 -6.36
C GLU A 75 0.81 -1.10 -6.28
N PHE A 76 1.49 -0.30 -7.10
CA PHE A 76 1.29 1.14 -7.18
C PHE A 76 1.06 1.52 -8.63
N LYS A 77 -0.05 2.20 -8.92
CA LYS A 77 -0.36 2.68 -10.26
C LYS A 77 -0.82 4.13 -10.23
N MET A 78 -0.20 4.97 -11.06
CA MET A 78 -0.48 6.41 -11.12
C MET A 78 -0.36 7.12 -9.76
N CYS A 79 0.51 6.61 -8.88
CA CYS A 79 0.75 7.20 -7.56
C CYS A 79 1.77 8.33 -7.63
N CYS A 80 1.70 9.24 -6.65
CA CYS A 80 2.74 10.25 -6.42
C CYS A 80 3.44 9.96 -5.09
N PHE A 81 4.76 9.81 -5.11
CA PHE A 81 5.60 9.68 -3.92
C PHE A 81 6.27 11.03 -3.64
N GLU A 82 5.80 11.77 -2.63
CA GLU A 82 6.24 13.16 -2.35
C GLU A 82 7.63 13.22 -1.65
N SER A 83 8.05 12.12 -1.04
CA SER A 83 9.38 11.98 -0.46
C SER A 83 10.01 10.66 -0.90
N SER A 84 10.82 10.05 -0.05
CA SER A 84 11.57 8.86 -0.41
C SER A 84 10.68 7.61 -0.48
N PHE A 85 10.89 6.81 -1.51
CA PHE A 85 10.48 5.40 -1.55
C PHE A 85 11.72 4.55 -1.41
N ILE A 86 11.81 3.81 -0.30
CA ILE A 86 12.99 3.03 0.03
C ILE A 86 12.59 1.60 0.35
N ILE A 87 13.22 0.64 -0.31
CA ILE A 87 13.20 -0.78 0.09
C ILE A 87 14.55 -1.06 0.76
N ARG A 88 14.51 -1.52 2.02
CA ARG A 88 15.65 -1.88 2.86
C ARG A 88 15.51 -3.34 3.29
N ASN A 89 16.64 -4.03 3.49
CA ASN A 89 16.75 -5.45 3.89
C ASN A 89 16.48 -6.44 2.75
N ASN A 90 16.68 -7.73 3.04
CA ASN A 90 16.31 -8.85 2.16
C ASN A 90 14.80 -8.85 1.94
N PHE A 91 14.37 -8.10 0.93
CA PHE A 91 13.00 -8.07 0.45
C PHE A 91 12.59 -9.47 -0.04
N ASP A 92 11.51 -9.98 0.54
CA ASP A 92 10.82 -11.19 0.09
C ASP A 92 9.36 -10.79 -0.10
N GLY A 93 8.87 -10.86 -1.33
CA GLY A 93 7.57 -10.31 -1.72
C GLY A 93 7.50 -9.88 -3.19
N TYR A 94 6.40 -9.22 -3.54
CA TYR A 94 6.19 -8.63 -4.86
C TYR A 94 5.88 -7.13 -4.75
N ILE A 95 6.64 -6.30 -5.47
CA ILE A 95 6.36 -4.87 -5.66
C ILE A 95 6.24 -4.58 -7.15
N SER A 96 5.14 -3.93 -7.55
CA SER A 96 4.92 -3.42 -8.90
C SER A 96 4.67 -1.92 -8.84
N ILE A 97 5.35 -1.14 -9.67
CA ILE A 97 5.16 0.31 -9.75
C ILE A 97 4.98 0.68 -11.22
N GLN A 98 3.83 1.28 -11.54
CA GLN A 98 3.44 1.62 -12.91
C GLN A 98 2.97 3.07 -12.99
N ASP A 99 3.39 3.78 -14.03
CA ASP A 99 2.95 5.16 -14.34
C ASP A 99 2.99 6.13 -13.14
N SER A 100 3.91 5.93 -12.19
CA SER A 100 3.97 6.67 -10.92
C SER A 100 5.11 7.69 -10.92
N ILE A 101 4.95 8.74 -10.12
CA ILE A 101 5.88 9.86 -10.01
C ILE A 101 6.62 9.78 -8.67
N PHE A 102 7.94 9.94 -8.70
CA PHE A 102 8.78 10.11 -7.52
C PHE A 102 9.31 11.53 -7.49
N GLU A 103 8.95 12.31 -6.47
CA GLU A 103 9.41 13.70 -6.34
C GLU A 103 10.82 13.79 -5.74
N LYS A 104 11.27 12.75 -5.04
CA LYS A 104 12.60 12.64 -4.43
C LYS A 104 13.26 11.29 -4.75
N ASP A 105 13.87 10.67 -3.73
CA ASP A 105 14.72 9.50 -3.87
C ASP A 105 13.91 8.21 -4.01
N PHE A 106 14.27 7.41 -5.01
CA PHE A 106 13.89 6.00 -5.09
C PHE A 106 15.16 5.16 -4.88
N GLY A 107 15.12 4.22 -3.94
CA GLY A 107 16.28 3.37 -3.63
C GLY A 107 15.90 1.95 -3.19
N ILE A 108 16.70 1.00 -3.65
CA ILE A 108 16.67 -0.40 -3.22
C ILE A 108 18.07 -0.71 -2.68
N PHE A 109 18.17 -1.05 -1.40
CA PHE A 109 19.44 -1.19 -0.67
C PHE A 109 19.61 -2.57 -0.04
#